data_AF-A0A9P4XUA8-F1
#
_entry.id   AF-A0A9P4XUA8-F1
#
_cell.length_a   1.000
_cell.length_b   1.000
_cell.length_c   1.000
_cell.angle_alpha   90.00
_cell.angle_beta   90.00
_cell.angle_gamma   90.00
#
_symmetry.space_group_name_H-M   'P 1'
#
loop_
_entity.id
_entity.type
_entity.pdbx_description
1 polymer ?
#
loop_
_entity_poly.entity_id
_entity_poly.type
_entity_poly.pdbx_seq_one_letter_code
_entity_poly.pdbx_strand_id
1 'polypeptide(L)'
;EKLEDFPWANPFGTPELKQFDAACDATKTFPAAEFQLHDLSTPEPLGLLPYNEVLKGFFGGRPYPGAWSGIDAHGYERILLKMEYAQVPRKVREWIEEQERTEGPGKGLFAVFDTPGKAETVESLADLVGYDLRSLDGKRVVIFAPGAVYENLPLWVAEDSECEDALSDLTSYSPKPVDGGVVGWTTNYPAPARKQGQREMKFTLKAQVLKAK
;
A
#
# COMPACT_ATOMS: atom_id res chain seq x y z
N GLU A 1 -5.77 -16.66 -8.85
CA GLU A 1 -5.48 -17.69 -7.85
C GLU A 1 -5.09 -17.02 -6.53
N LYS A 2 -5.29 -17.66 -5.38
CA LYS A 2 -4.73 -17.13 -4.13
C LYS A 2 -3.23 -17.43 -4.16
N LEU A 3 -2.39 -16.42 -3.90
CA LEU A 3 -0.95 -16.61 -3.80
C LEU A 3 -0.65 -17.64 -2.70
N GLU A 4 0.09 -18.69 -3.04
CA GLU A 4 0.42 -19.80 -2.12
C GLU A 4 1.14 -19.28 -0.87
N ASP A 5 2.03 -18.30 -1.04
CA ASP A 5 2.86 -17.73 0.02
C ASP A 5 2.39 -16.36 0.52
N PHE A 6 1.10 -16.01 0.37
CA PHE A 6 0.60 -14.74 0.92
C PHE A 6 0.58 -14.80 2.46
N PRO A 7 1.45 -14.03 3.15
CA PRO A 7 1.68 -14.25 4.57
C PRO A 7 0.59 -13.63 5.45
N TRP A 8 -0.27 -12.79 4.86
CA TRP A 8 -1.25 -12.00 5.59
C TRP A 8 -2.64 -12.66 5.61
N ALA A 9 -3.35 -12.51 6.72
CA ALA A 9 -4.70 -12.99 6.89
C ALA A 9 -5.52 -11.99 7.71
N ASN A 10 -6.82 -11.89 7.44
CA ASN A 10 -7.71 -11.04 8.22
C ASN A 10 -7.82 -11.58 9.65
N PRO A 11 -7.30 -10.86 10.67
CA PRO A 11 -7.43 -11.28 12.05
C PRO A 11 -8.84 -11.00 12.59
N PHE A 12 -9.53 -9.99 12.02
CA PHE A 12 -10.83 -9.51 12.46
C PHE A 12 -11.94 -10.48 12.02
N GLY A 13 -12.36 -11.34 12.96
CA GLY A 13 -13.37 -12.38 12.73
C GLY A 13 -12.89 -13.79 13.08
N THR A 14 -11.61 -13.94 13.44
CA THR A 14 -11.03 -15.22 13.83
C THR A 14 -11.40 -15.58 15.29
N PRO A 15 -11.58 -16.88 15.63
CA PRO A 15 -11.75 -17.31 17.01
C PRO A 15 -10.57 -16.92 17.92
N GLU A 16 -9.36 -16.90 17.38
CA GLU A 16 -8.12 -16.56 18.08
C GLU A 16 -8.17 -15.13 18.62
N LEU A 17 -8.64 -14.17 17.80
CA LEU A 17 -8.74 -12.78 18.22
C LEU A 17 -9.72 -12.58 19.41
N LYS A 18 -10.68 -13.48 19.63
CA LYS A 18 -11.64 -13.37 20.76
C LYS A 18 -10.96 -13.44 22.13
N GLN A 19 -9.76 -14.00 22.22
CA GLN A 19 -8.96 -14.12 23.44
C GLN A 19 -8.28 -12.81 23.85
N PHE A 20 -8.38 -11.77 23.01
CA PHE A 20 -7.74 -10.48 23.22
C PHE A 20 -8.79 -9.37 23.28
N ASP A 21 -8.45 -8.31 24.00
CA ASP A 21 -9.05 -6.98 23.89
C ASP A 21 -8.13 -6.07 23.08
N ALA A 22 -8.71 -5.03 22.47
CA ALA A 22 -7.92 -3.95 21.88
C ALA A 22 -7.43 -3.04 23.02
N ALA A 23 -6.14 -3.05 23.32
CA ALA A 23 -5.53 -2.10 24.23
C ALA A 23 -5.73 -0.67 23.72
N CYS A 24 -5.60 -0.51 22.40
CA CYS A 24 -6.03 0.64 21.64
C CYS A 24 -6.19 0.22 20.17
N ASP A 25 -6.90 1.01 19.35
CA ASP A 25 -6.99 0.80 17.91
C ASP A 25 -7.05 2.09 17.11
N ALA A 26 -6.68 2.00 15.82
CA ALA A 26 -6.75 3.11 14.88
C ALA A 26 -7.35 2.65 13.56
N THR A 27 -8.19 3.49 12.97
CA THR A 27 -8.82 3.26 11.66
C THR A 27 -8.74 4.53 10.83
N LYS A 28 -8.24 4.44 9.60
CA LYS A 28 -8.21 5.58 8.65
C LYS A 28 -8.63 5.15 7.26
N THR A 29 -9.16 6.10 6.50
CA THR A 29 -9.59 5.90 5.11
C THR A 29 -8.79 6.80 4.18
N PHE A 30 -8.29 6.23 3.09
CA PHE A 30 -7.42 6.89 2.13
C PHE A 30 -8.06 6.95 0.74
N PRO A 31 -7.97 8.08 0.03
CA PRO A 31 -8.33 8.14 -1.38
C PRO A 31 -7.25 7.48 -2.23
N ALA A 32 -7.65 6.82 -3.31
CA ALA A 32 -6.74 6.29 -4.33
C ALA A 32 -7.46 6.22 -5.69
N ALA A 33 -6.71 5.92 -6.74
CA ALA A 33 -7.25 5.47 -8.01
C ALA A 33 -6.84 4.02 -8.28
N GLU A 34 -7.80 3.16 -8.63
CA GLU A 34 -7.56 1.75 -8.95
C GLU A 34 -7.47 1.55 -10.47
N PHE A 35 -6.42 0.86 -10.89
CA PHE A 35 -6.13 0.47 -12.26
C PHE A 35 -5.85 -1.02 -12.33
N GLN A 36 -5.86 -1.56 -13.54
CA GLN A 36 -5.35 -2.89 -13.84
C GLN A 36 -4.07 -2.80 -14.66
N LEU A 37 -3.28 -3.87 -14.69
CA LEU A 37 -2.04 -3.91 -15.47
C LEU A 37 -2.29 -3.68 -16.97
N HIS A 38 -3.46 -4.03 -17.51
CA HIS A 38 -3.80 -3.65 -18.90
C HIS A 38 -4.01 -2.15 -19.14
N ASP A 39 -4.21 -1.36 -18.09
CA ASP A 39 -4.41 0.09 -18.20
C ASP A 39 -3.07 0.82 -18.39
N LEU A 40 -1.94 0.10 -18.33
CA LEU A 40 -0.61 0.68 -18.56
C LEU A 40 -0.46 1.32 -19.94
N SER A 41 -1.15 0.84 -20.98
CA SER A 41 -1.13 1.46 -22.31
C SER A 41 -2.24 2.50 -22.53
N THR A 42 -3.07 2.77 -21.52
CA THR A 42 -4.21 3.69 -21.63
C THR A 42 -3.79 5.08 -21.09
N PRO A 43 -4.06 6.17 -21.83
CA PRO A 43 -3.78 7.53 -21.37
C PRO A 43 -4.49 7.89 -20.05
N GLU A 44 -3.89 8.79 -19.28
CA GLU A 44 -4.59 9.41 -18.15
C GLU A 44 -5.84 10.19 -18.60
N PRO A 45 -6.90 10.26 -17.77
CA PRO A 45 -7.02 9.70 -16.41
C PRO A 45 -7.47 8.24 -16.36
N LEU A 46 -7.74 7.60 -17.50
CA LEU A 46 -8.30 6.24 -17.56
C LEU A 46 -7.25 5.13 -17.39
N GLY A 47 -5.97 5.46 -17.56
CA GLY A 47 -4.87 4.52 -17.33
C GLY A 47 -3.58 5.19 -16.89
N LEU A 48 -2.47 4.46 -17.10
CA LEU A 48 -1.14 4.77 -16.56
C LEU A 48 -0.08 4.94 -17.65
N LEU A 49 -0.47 5.34 -18.87
CA LEU A 49 0.45 5.49 -20.01
C LEU A 49 1.74 6.26 -19.70
N PRO A 50 1.73 7.39 -18.95
CA PRO A 50 2.97 8.10 -18.63
C PRO A 50 4.01 7.25 -17.89
N TYR A 51 3.57 6.24 -17.13
CA TYR A 51 4.41 5.40 -16.27
C TYR A 51 4.71 4.02 -16.87
N ASN A 52 4.18 3.73 -18.06
CA ASN A 52 4.13 2.38 -18.65
C ASN A 52 5.49 1.68 -18.69
N GLU A 53 6.49 2.31 -19.29
CA GLU A 53 7.79 1.67 -19.53
C GLU A 53 8.52 1.34 -18.23
N VAL A 54 8.50 2.25 -17.25
CA VAL A 54 9.12 2.02 -15.95
C VAL A 54 8.33 0.98 -15.15
N LEU A 55 6.98 1.02 -15.17
CA LEU A 55 6.14 0.07 -14.45
C LEU A 55 6.24 -1.36 -14.98
N LYS A 56 6.39 -1.55 -16.30
CA LYS A 56 6.67 -2.87 -16.88
C LYS A 56 7.96 -3.47 -16.32
N GLY A 57 9.03 -2.66 -16.22
CA GLY A 57 10.30 -3.09 -15.64
C GLY A 57 10.18 -3.35 -14.13
N PHE A 58 9.51 -2.45 -13.41
CA PHE A 58 9.34 -2.51 -11.96
C PHE A 58 8.58 -3.78 -11.51
N PHE A 59 7.45 -4.09 -12.16
CA PHE A 59 6.62 -5.25 -11.82
C PHE A 59 7.00 -6.53 -12.58
N GLY A 60 7.69 -6.43 -13.71
CA GLY A 60 8.03 -7.59 -14.55
C GLY A 60 9.09 -8.52 -13.94
N GLY A 61 9.94 -8.02 -13.04
CA GLY A 61 11.03 -8.78 -12.44
C GLY A 61 10.76 -9.33 -11.03
N ARG A 62 9.57 -9.10 -10.46
CA ARG A 62 9.28 -9.38 -9.04
C ARG A 62 7.96 -10.14 -8.86
N PRO A 63 7.85 -10.98 -7.81
CA PRO A 63 6.57 -11.55 -7.41
C PRO A 63 5.55 -10.44 -7.13
N TYR A 64 4.34 -10.61 -7.64
CA TYR A 64 3.26 -9.66 -7.38
C TYR A 64 2.78 -9.80 -5.92
N PRO A 65 2.74 -8.72 -5.11
CA PRO A 65 2.35 -8.80 -3.70
C PRO A 65 0.89 -9.23 -3.43
N GLY A 66 0.08 -9.36 -4.48
CA GLY A 66 -1.33 -9.71 -4.38
C GLY A 66 -2.26 -8.51 -4.36
N ALA A 67 -3.54 -8.76 -4.63
CA ALA A 67 -4.62 -7.83 -4.33
C ALA A 67 -4.95 -7.83 -2.82
N TRP A 68 -6.04 -7.16 -2.42
CA TRP A 68 -6.44 -6.99 -1.01
C TRP A 68 -6.53 -8.29 -0.19
N SER A 69 -6.86 -9.42 -0.81
CA SER A 69 -6.98 -10.73 -0.16
C SER A 69 -5.88 -11.71 -0.56
N GLY A 70 -4.76 -11.22 -1.11
CA GLY A 70 -3.66 -12.06 -1.60
C GLY A 70 -3.98 -12.79 -2.90
N ILE A 71 -4.96 -12.30 -3.66
CA ILE A 71 -5.30 -12.86 -4.98
C ILE A 71 -4.34 -12.31 -6.03
N ASP A 72 -3.72 -13.19 -6.81
CA ASP A 72 -3.13 -12.87 -8.10
C ASP A 72 -4.11 -13.26 -9.20
N ALA A 73 -4.75 -12.27 -9.83
CA ALA A 73 -5.63 -12.52 -10.97
C ALA A 73 -4.86 -12.99 -12.23
N HIS A 74 -3.52 -12.99 -12.15
CA HIS A 74 -2.55 -13.28 -13.18
C HIS A 74 -2.58 -12.27 -14.35
N GLY A 75 -1.38 -11.94 -14.85
CA GLY A 75 -1.20 -11.09 -16.03
C GLY A 75 -1.91 -9.75 -15.93
N TYR A 76 -2.74 -9.47 -16.93
CA TYR A 76 -3.36 -8.18 -17.21
C TYR A 76 -4.39 -7.71 -16.17
N GLU A 77 -4.94 -8.62 -15.37
CA GLU A 77 -6.00 -8.34 -14.40
C GLU A 77 -5.47 -7.95 -13.01
N ARG A 78 -4.15 -7.94 -12.82
CA ARG A 78 -3.49 -7.49 -11.58
C ARG A 78 -3.86 -6.04 -11.28
N ILE A 79 -4.19 -5.77 -10.03
CA ILE A 79 -4.67 -4.46 -9.57
C ILE A 79 -3.46 -3.60 -9.16
N LEU A 80 -3.50 -2.34 -9.56
CA LEU A 80 -2.56 -1.31 -9.15
C LEU A 80 -3.33 -0.14 -8.54
N LEU A 81 -2.83 0.42 -7.45
CA LEU A 81 -3.33 1.64 -6.85
C LEU A 81 -2.37 2.77 -7.15
N LYS A 82 -2.91 3.94 -7.49
CA LYS A 82 -2.18 5.20 -7.60
C LYS A 82 -2.67 6.18 -6.55
N MET A 83 -1.75 6.83 -5.85
CA MET A 83 -2.03 7.89 -4.88
C MET A 83 -1.09 9.08 -5.11
N GLU A 84 -1.55 10.29 -4.78
CA GLU A 84 -0.63 11.41 -4.58
C GLU A 84 0.29 11.07 -3.40
N TYR A 85 1.60 11.26 -3.55
CA TYR A 85 2.54 10.86 -2.51
C TYR A 85 2.33 11.66 -1.22
N ALA A 86 1.94 12.93 -1.33
CA ALA A 86 1.55 13.77 -0.19
C ALA A 86 0.33 13.25 0.61
N GLN A 87 -0.51 12.37 0.04
CA GLN A 87 -1.65 11.76 0.73
C GLN A 87 -1.26 10.48 1.50
N VAL A 88 -0.03 9.99 1.30
CA VAL A 88 0.52 8.85 2.04
C VAL A 88 1.04 9.35 3.40
N PRO A 89 0.69 8.70 4.52
CA PRO A 89 1.19 9.06 5.85
C PRO A 89 2.71 9.19 5.88
N ARG A 90 3.23 10.14 6.66
CA ARG A 90 4.67 10.43 6.69
C ARG A 90 5.50 9.21 7.10
N LYS A 91 5.08 8.47 8.12
CA LYS A 91 5.75 7.23 8.56
C LYS A 91 5.83 6.17 7.45
N VAL A 92 4.79 6.06 6.62
CA VAL A 92 4.80 5.15 5.46
C VAL A 92 5.79 5.63 4.40
N ARG A 93 5.85 6.93 4.13
CA ARG A 93 6.81 7.50 3.17
C ARG A 93 8.26 7.29 3.62
N GLU A 94 8.56 7.59 4.87
CA GLU A 94 9.87 7.36 5.47
C GLU A 94 10.24 5.86 5.44
N TRP A 95 9.27 4.97 5.68
CA TRP A 95 9.47 3.53 5.51
C TRP A 95 9.80 3.16 4.05
N ILE A 96 9.04 3.66 3.07
CA ILE A 96 9.29 3.39 1.64
C ILE A 96 10.71 3.84 1.26
N GLU A 97 11.08 5.06 1.64
CA GLU A 97 12.40 5.63 1.37
C GLU A 97 13.53 4.79 1.98
N GLU A 98 13.34 4.27 3.19
CA GLU A 98 14.31 3.39 3.84
C GLU A 98 14.39 2.02 3.17
N GLN A 99 13.24 1.43 2.79
CA GLN A 99 13.22 0.14 2.11
C GLN A 99 13.92 0.20 0.75
N GLU A 100 13.82 1.30 0.01
CA GLU A 100 14.53 1.46 -1.27
C GLU A 100 16.05 1.59 -1.11
N ARG A 101 16.56 1.97 0.08
CA ARG A 101 18.00 2.04 0.39
C ARG A 101 18.60 0.68 0.79
N THR A 102 17.76 -0.27 1.17
CA THR A 102 18.19 -1.59 1.63
C THR A 102 17.82 -2.65 0.59
N GLU A 103 18.42 -3.84 0.64
CA GLU A 103 17.98 -4.99 -0.18
C GLU A 103 16.94 -5.85 0.56
N GLY A 104 16.13 -5.22 1.42
CA GLY A 104 15.14 -5.89 2.25
C GLY A 104 13.87 -6.31 1.49
N PRO A 105 12.99 -7.10 2.12
CA PRO A 105 11.74 -7.55 1.53
C PRO A 105 10.78 -6.40 1.17
N GLY A 106 10.95 -5.22 1.78
CA GLY A 106 10.15 -4.04 1.46
C GLY A 106 10.55 -3.34 0.15
N LYS A 107 11.72 -3.66 -0.42
CA LYS A 107 12.23 -3.01 -1.64
C LYS A 107 11.39 -3.36 -2.86
N GLY A 108 11.00 -2.33 -3.61
CA GLY A 108 10.28 -2.49 -4.86
C GLY A 108 8.80 -2.84 -4.68
N LEU A 109 8.22 -2.51 -3.51
CA LEU A 109 6.77 -2.66 -3.28
C LEU A 109 5.98 -1.42 -3.71
N PHE A 110 6.61 -0.24 -3.63
CA PHE A 110 5.99 1.05 -3.91
C PHE A 110 6.80 1.80 -4.95
N ALA A 111 6.27 1.91 -6.17
CA ALA A 111 6.90 2.68 -7.24
C ALA A 111 6.57 4.16 -7.07
N VAL A 112 7.55 4.96 -6.65
CA VAL A 112 7.40 6.42 -6.52
C VAL A 112 7.90 7.09 -7.79
N PHE A 113 7.13 8.04 -8.31
CA PHE A 113 7.44 8.80 -9.51
C PHE A 113 7.28 10.29 -9.26
N ASP A 114 8.11 11.10 -9.89
CA ASP A 114 7.79 12.51 -10.07
C ASP A 114 6.58 12.62 -11.03
N THR A 115 5.64 13.51 -10.72
CA THR A 115 4.44 13.70 -11.52
C THR A 115 4.85 14.27 -12.89
N PRO A 116 4.54 13.57 -14.00
CA PRO A 116 4.94 14.01 -15.32
C PRO A 116 4.16 15.27 -15.73
N GLY A 117 4.77 16.12 -16.56
CA GLY A 117 4.08 17.19 -17.26
C GLY A 117 3.04 16.66 -18.26
N LYS A 118 2.24 17.56 -18.82
CA LYS A 118 1.24 17.17 -19.84
C LYS A 118 1.95 16.58 -21.07
N ALA A 119 1.59 15.35 -21.43
CA ALA A 119 2.16 14.57 -22.53
C ALA A 119 3.61 14.12 -22.35
N GLU A 120 4.13 14.16 -21.11
CA GLU A 120 5.44 13.57 -20.77
C GLU A 120 5.28 12.11 -20.32
N THR A 121 6.31 11.31 -20.58
CA THR A 121 6.48 9.97 -20.00
C THR A 121 7.57 10.03 -18.96
N VAL A 122 7.42 9.30 -17.85
CA VAL A 122 8.50 9.18 -16.87
C VAL A 122 9.58 8.22 -17.39
N GLU A 123 10.85 8.59 -17.19
CA GLU A 123 11.99 7.79 -17.64
C GLU A 123 12.56 6.89 -16.53
N SER A 124 12.32 7.25 -15.27
CA SER A 124 12.83 6.52 -14.10
C SER A 124 11.87 6.64 -12.90
N LEU A 125 12.15 5.84 -11.86
CA LEU A 125 11.60 6.09 -10.53
C LEU A 125 12.16 7.42 -9.98
N ALA A 126 11.43 8.02 -9.06
CA ALA A 126 11.88 9.19 -8.32
C ALA A 126 13.10 8.85 -7.45
N ASP A 127 14.02 9.80 -7.30
CA ASP A 127 15.13 9.67 -6.36
C ASP A 127 14.61 9.84 -4.91
N LEU A 128 14.79 8.79 -4.11
CA LEU A 128 14.42 8.71 -2.69
C LEU A 128 15.64 8.83 -1.76
N VAL A 129 16.80 9.20 -2.30
CA VAL A 129 18.04 9.44 -1.57
C VAL A 129 18.35 10.94 -1.61
N GLY A 130 18.08 11.66 -0.53
CA GLY A 130 18.36 13.09 -0.47
C GLY A 130 17.84 13.79 0.78
N TYR A 131 18.26 15.04 0.97
CA TYR A 131 17.97 15.83 2.18
C TYR A 131 16.61 16.54 2.16
N ASP A 132 16.03 16.78 0.99
CA ASP A 132 14.76 17.52 0.84
C ASP A 132 13.70 16.73 0.08
N LEU A 133 13.44 15.49 0.54
CA LEU A 133 12.37 14.66 0.00
C LEU A 133 10.99 15.27 0.27
N ARG A 134 10.86 16.04 1.36
CA ARG A 134 9.58 16.55 1.82
C ARG A 134 9.01 17.68 0.96
N SER A 135 9.85 18.55 0.40
CA SER A 135 9.38 19.58 -0.54
C SER A 135 8.87 19.01 -1.87
N LEU A 136 9.21 17.75 -2.18
CA LEU A 136 8.84 17.07 -3.43
C LEU A 136 7.57 16.23 -3.31
N ASP A 137 7.03 16.04 -2.11
CA ASP A 137 5.89 15.13 -1.89
C ASP A 137 4.64 15.50 -2.70
N GLY A 138 4.35 16.79 -2.81
CA GLY A 138 3.23 17.31 -3.60
C GLY A 138 3.45 17.25 -5.12
N LYS A 139 4.64 16.84 -5.56
CA LYS A 139 5.02 16.69 -6.97
C LYS A 139 5.28 15.24 -7.34
N ARG A 140 4.82 14.30 -6.51
CA ARG A 140 5.06 12.87 -6.67
C ARG A 140 3.78 12.07 -6.56
N VAL A 141 3.79 10.92 -7.18
CA VAL A 141 2.77 9.88 -7.05
C VAL A 141 3.42 8.58 -6.64
N VAL A 142 2.66 7.73 -5.96
CA VAL A 142 3.06 6.35 -5.68
C VAL A 142 2.11 5.39 -6.36
N ILE A 143 2.65 4.33 -6.95
CA ILE A 143 1.92 3.25 -7.60
C ILE A 143 2.34 1.92 -6.97
N PHE A 144 1.38 1.13 -6.50
CA PHE A 144 1.66 -0.10 -5.76
C PHE A 144 0.54 -1.14 -5.90
N ALA A 145 0.86 -2.41 -5.66
CA ALA A 145 -0.15 -3.47 -5.57
C ALA A 145 -0.88 -3.37 -4.22
N PRO A 146 -2.20 -3.61 -4.14
CA PRO A 146 -2.93 -3.48 -2.87
C PRO A 146 -2.35 -4.29 -1.71
N GLY A 147 -1.83 -5.50 -1.99
CA GLY A 147 -1.21 -6.37 -0.98
C GLY A 147 0.06 -5.80 -0.35
N ALA A 148 0.74 -4.85 -1.01
CA ALA A 148 1.94 -4.20 -0.47
C ALA A 148 1.67 -3.41 0.82
N VAL A 149 0.43 -2.94 1.02
CA VAL A 149 0.03 -2.24 2.25
C VAL A 149 0.27 -3.10 3.48
N TYR A 150 0.13 -4.43 3.38
CA TYR A 150 0.26 -5.30 4.53
C TYR A 150 1.68 -5.40 5.07
N GLU A 151 2.71 -4.99 4.33
CA GLU A 151 4.09 -4.97 4.85
C GLU A 151 4.33 -3.85 5.86
N ASN A 152 3.46 -2.83 5.89
CA ASN A 152 3.61 -1.65 6.74
C ASN A 152 2.29 -1.07 7.25
N LEU A 153 1.20 -1.86 7.24
CA LEU A 153 -0.17 -1.39 7.48
C LEU A 153 -0.34 -0.55 8.76
N PRO A 154 0.25 -0.90 9.92
CA PRO A 154 0.14 -0.09 11.13
C PRO A 154 0.61 1.35 10.94
N LEU A 155 1.66 1.58 10.15
CA LEU A 155 2.19 2.92 9.88
C LEU A 155 1.16 3.83 9.18
N TRP A 156 0.25 3.25 8.38
CA TRP A 156 -0.77 4.02 7.70
C TRP A 156 -1.76 4.67 8.69
N VAL A 157 -2.05 3.99 9.78
CA VAL A 157 -3.07 4.42 10.75
C VAL A 157 -2.46 4.99 12.04
N ALA A 158 -1.14 4.92 12.21
CA ALA A 158 -0.43 5.29 13.43
C ALA A 158 -0.51 6.79 13.77
N GLU A 159 -0.22 7.67 12.82
CA GLU A 159 -0.14 9.12 13.04
C GLU A 159 -1.44 9.66 13.64
N ASP A 160 -1.34 10.58 14.60
CA ASP A 160 -2.49 11.22 15.26
C ASP A 160 -3.44 10.24 15.98
N SER A 161 -3.02 8.99 16.20
CA SER A 161 -3.80 8.01 16.97
C SER A 161 -3.31 7.91 18.40
N GLU A 162 -4.18 7.46 19.31
CA GLU A 162 -3.79 7.14 20.69
C GLU A 162 -2.80 5.96 20.78
N CYS A 163 -2.62 5.24 19.67
CA CYS A 163 -1.71 4.11 19.54
C CYS A 163 -0.40 4.45 18.82
N GLU A 164 -0.10 5.72 18.55
CA GLU A 164 0.96 6.09 17.60
C GLU A 164 2.28 5.37 17.87
N ASP A 165 2.75 5.35 19.12
CA ASP A 165 4.01 4.71 19.49
C ASP A 165 4.02 3.21 19.16
N ALA A 166 2.96 2.49 19.54
CA ALA A 166 2.85 1.04 19.31
C ALA A 166 2.65 0.70 17.83
N LEU A 167 1.86 1.49 17.09
CA LEU A 167 1.62 1.25 15.67
C LEU A 167 2.78 1.71 14.77
N SER A 168 3.67 2.55 15.30
CA SER A 168 4.92 2.94 14.61
C SER A 168 5.99 1.84 14.69
N ASP A 169 5.86 0.91 15.63
CA ASP A 169 6.80 -0.20 15.82
C ASP A 169 6.33 -1.47 15.09
N LEU A 170 6.87 -1.67 13.89
CA LEU A 170 6.59 -2.86 13.07
C LEU A 170 7.16 -4.17 13.65
N THR A 171 8.02 -4.14 14.67
CA THR A 171 8.58 -5.39 15.25
C THR A 171 7.53 -6.23 15.98
N SER A 172 6.45 -5.58 16.45
CA SER A 172 5.30 -6.21 17.08
C SER A 172 4.19 -6.58 16.09
N TYR A 173 4.31 -6.17 14.83
CA TYR A 173 3.27 -6.36 13.81
C TYR A 173 3.37 -7.74 13.16
N SER A 174 2.27 -8.48 13.19
CA SER A 174 2.19 -9.78 12.52
C SER A 174 0.73 -10.14 12.16
N PRO A 175 0.51 -11.12 11.27
CA PRO A 175 -0.83 -11.64 10.99
C PRO A 175 -1.41 -12.50 12.14
N LYS A 176 -0.59 -12.88 13.13
CA LYS A 176 -0.98 -13.78 14.22
C LYS A 176 -1.31 -12.98 15.48
N PRO A 177 -2.54 -13.11 16.03
CA PRO A 177 -2.87 -12.51 17.32
C PRO A 177 -2.00 -13.08 18.44
N VAL A 178 -1.28 -12.21 19.14
CA VAL A 178 -0.47 -12.52 20.33
C VAL A 178 -0.59 -11.37 21.34
N ASP A 179 -0.34 -11.65 22.62
CA ASP A 179 -0.38 -10.62 23.66
C ASP A 179 0.72 -9.57 23.44
N GLY A 180 0.35 -8.29 23.53
CA GLY A 180 1.23 -7.16 23.21
C GLY A 180 1.53 -7.00 21.71
N GLY A 181 1.02 -7.87 20.84
CA GLY A 181 1.22 -7.80 19.40
C GLY A 181 0.31 -6.78 18.71
N VAL A 182 0.71 -6.35 17.52
CA VAL A 182 -0.10 -5.52 16.61
C VAL A 182 -0.63 -6.38 15.48
N VAL A 183 -1.92 -6.23 15.18
CA VAL A 183 -2.56 -6.85 14.02
C VAL A 183 -3.28 -5.78 13.20
N GLY A 184 -3.43 -6.00 11.90
CA GLY A 184 -4.07 -5.02 11.03
C GLY A 184 -4.56 -5.60 9.72
N TRP A 185 -5.59 -4.96 9.15
CA TRP A 185 -6.24 -5.42 7.93
C TRP A 185 -7.01 -4.30 7.21
N THR A 186 -7.24 -4.50 5.91
CA THR A 186 -8.11 -3.63 5.10
C THR A 186 -9.57 -4.01 5.34
N THR A 187 -10.36 -3.11 5.92
CA THR A 187 -11.75 -3.39 6.33
C THR A 187 -12.79 -2.99 5.29
N ASN A 188 -12.45 -2.07 4.38
CA ASN A 188 -13.35 -1.61 3.31
C ASN A 188 -12.55 -1.14 2.10
N TYR A 189 -12.96 -1.51 0.89
CA TYR A 189 -12.29 -1.14 -0.37
C TYR A 189 -13.25 -1.34 -1.57
N PRO A 190 -14.32 -0.54 -1.70
CA PRO A 190 -15.22 -0.68 -2.85
C PRO A 190 -14.46 -0.48 -4.16
N ALA A 191 -14.57 -1.44 -5.07
CA ALA A 191 -14.01 -1.32 -6.40
C ALA A 191 -14.69 -0.16 -7.17
N PRO A 192 -13.94 0.65 -7.92
CA PRO A 192 -14.52 1.74 -8.70
C PRO A 192 -15.36 1.21 -9.87
N ALA A 193 -16.28 2.04 -10.37
CA ALA A 193 -17.08 1.73 -11.55
C ALA A 193 -16.24 1.88 -12.84
N ARG A 194 -15.22 1.03 -13.02
CA ARG A 194 -14.22 1.15 -14.10
C ARG A 194 -14.82 1.17 -15.51
N LYS A 195 -15.91 0.43 -15.71
CA LYS A 195 -16.69 0.41 -16.97
C LYS A 195 -17.38 1.74 -17.30
N GLN A 196 -17.57 2.59 -16.30
CA GLN A 196 -18.14 3.95 -16.43
C GLN A 196 -17.04 5.01 -16.49
N GLY A 197 -15.77 4.61 -16.64
CA GLY A 197 -14.63 5.52 -16.69
C GLY A 197 -14.16 6.03 -15.32
N GLN A 198 -14.75 5.55 -14.22
CA GLN A 198 -14.32 5.94 -12.87
C GLN A 198 -13.09 5.13 -12.45
N ARG A 199 -12.16 5.78 -11.76
CA ARG A 199 -10.96 5.14 -11.20
C ARG A 199 -10.83 5.40 -9.71
N GLU A 200 -11.44 6.47 -9.23
CA GLU A 200 -11.41 6.94 -7.86
C GLU A 200 -12.07 5.92 -6.93
N MET A 201 -11.37 5.58 -5.86
CA MET A 201 -11.83 4.70 -4.81
C MET A 201 -11.33 5.18 -3.45
N LYS A 202 -11.84 4.55 -2.40
CA LYS A 202 -11.33 4.73 -1.03
C LYS A 202 -11.09 3.38 -0.41
N PHE A 203 -10.01 3.23 0.34
CA PHE A 203 -9.76 2.05 1.15
C PHE A 203 -9.62 2.44 2.62
N THR A 204 -10.13 1.59 3.51
CA THR A 204 -10.09 1.78 4.95
C THR A 204 -9.20 0.71 5.56
N LEU A 205 -8.23 1.15 6.35
CA LEU A 205 -7.32 0.29 7.09
C LEU A 205 -7.64 0.37 8.58
N LYS A 206 -7.49 -0.74 9.27
CA LYS A 206 -7.59 -0.82 10.73
C LYS A 206 -6.40 -1.57 11.30
N ALA A 207 -5.82 -1.07 12.38
CA ALA A 207 -4.84 -1.78 13.21
C ALA A 207 -5.23 -1.75 14.69
N GLN A 208 -4.87 -2.80 15.43
CA GLN A 208 -5.14 -2.92 16.87
C GLN A 208 -3.89 -3.41 17.59
N VAL A 209 -3.63 -2.82 18.76
CA VAL A 209 -2.69 -3.36 19.75
C VAL A 209 -3.46 -4.33 20.64
N LEU A 210 -2.98 -5.55 20.78
CA LEU A 210 -3.68 -6.63 21.46
C LEU A 210 -3.25 -6.74 22.92
N LYS A 211 -4.22 -7.00 23.79
CA LYS A 211 -4.00 -7.36 25.19
C LYS A 211 -4.80 -8.61 25.51
N ALA A 212 -4.15 -9.64 26.04
CA ALA A 212 -4.82 -10.87 26.45
C ALA A 212 -5.85 -10.59 27.56
N LYS A 213 -6.97 -11.32 27.49
CA LYS A 213 -8.04 -11.29 28.49
C LYS A 213 -7.70 -12.07 29.75
#